data_AF-A0A3D4ZV53-F1
#
_entry.id   AF-A0A3D4ZV53-F1
#
_cell.length_a   1.000
_cell.length_b   1.000
_cell.length_c   1.000
_cell.angle_alpha   90.00
_cell.angle_beta   90.00
_cell.angle_gamma   90.00
#
_symmetry.space_group_name_H-M   'P 1'
#
loop_
_entity.id
_entity.type
_entity.pdbx_description
1 polymer ?
#
loop_
_entity_poly.entity_id
_entity_poly.type
_entity_poly.pdbx_seq_one_letter_code
_entity_poly.pdbx_strand_id
1 'polypeptide(L)' 'MMMTRAPGMLATFLLACSIVTSDVTIYVAPSGNDQWSGAPAEANAAGTDGPLETLEAARDRARQLRAAD' A
#
# COMPACT_ATOMS: atom_id res chain seq x y z
N MET A 1 -13.04 59.61 -2.74
CA MET A 1 -13.92 58.96 -3.73
C MET A 1 -13.06 58.67 -4.97
N MET A 2 -13.06 57.42 -5.47
CA MET A 2 -12.27 56.89 -6.60
C MET A 2 -10.74 56.79 -6.36
N MET A 3 -10.02 55.69 -6.63
CA MET A 3 -10.32 54.44 -7.31
C MET A 3 -9.24 53.39 -6.98
N THR A 4 -9.51 52.44 -6.07
CA THR A 4 -8.67 51.25 -5.85
C THR A 4 -9.21 50.07 -6.66
N ARG A 5 -8.52 49.66 -7.73
CA ARG A 5 -8.73 48.35 -8.38
C ARG A 5 -7.45 47.84 -9.03
N ALA A 6 -6.65 47.08 -8.28
CA ALA A 6 -5.63 46.20 -8.86
C ALA A 6 -6.32 44.89 -9.28
N PRO A 7 -6.25 44.47 -10.56
CA PRO A 7 -6.86 43.24 -11.02
C PRO A 7 -5.92 42.05 -10.77
N GLY A 8 -6.48 40.97 -10.24
CA GLY A 8 -6.05 39.61 -10.60
C GLY A 8 -4.75 39.10 -10.00
N MET A 9 -4.66 38.99 -8.67
CA MET A 9 -3.67 38.11 -8.04
C MET A 9 -4.38 37.02 -7.22
N LEU A 10 -5.35 36.35 -7.85
CA LEU A 10 -5.88 35.08 -7.33
C LEU A 10 -5.13 33.95 -8.07
N ALA A 11 -3.84 33.82 -7.79
CA ALA A 11 -3.10 32.61 -8.06
C ALA A 11 -3.59 31.56 -7.05
N THR A 12 -4.75 30.98 -7.34
CA THR A 12 -5.31 29.87 -6.58
C THR A 12 -4.33 28.70 -6.74
N PHE A 13 -3.49 28.53 -5.74
CA PHE A 13 -2.54 27.43 -5.64
C PHE A 13 -3.35 26.14 -5.61
N LEU A 14 -3.53 25.51 -6.78
CA LEU A 14 -4.08 24.17 -6.91
C LEU A 14 -3.08 23.23 -6.25
N LEU A 15 -3.26 23.04 -4.94
CA LEU A 15 -2.60 21.99 -4.18
C LEU A 15 -3.08 20.66 -4.76
N ALA A 16 -2.33 20.14 -5.72
CA ALA A 16 -2.52 18.80 -6.24
C ALA A 16 -2.27 17.82 -5.08
N CYS A 17 -3.35 17.31 -4.49
CA CYS A 17 -3.28 16.23 -3.52
C CYS A 17 -2.88 14.96 -4.29
N SER A 18 -1.64 14.52 -4.15
CA SER A 18 -1.20 13.23 -4.69
C SER A 18 -1.89 12.12 -3.92
N ILE A 19 -2.69 11.31 -4.60
CA ILE A 19 -3.26 10.09 -4.03
C ILE A 19 -2.14 9.05 -3.97
N VAL A 20 -1.66 8.72 -2.77
CA VAL A 20 -0.70 7.63 -2.56
C VAL A 20 -1.48 6.33 -2.55
N THR A 21 -1.18 5.42 -3.48
CA THR A 21 -1.75 4.06 -3.49
C THR A 21 -0.68 3.10 -2.96
N SER A 22 -0.92 2.44 -1.84
CA SER A 22 -0.10 1.32 -1.37
C SER A 22 -0.51 0.05 -2.13
N ASP A 23 0.41 -0.49 -2.93
CA ASP A 23 0.22 -1.83 -3.51
C ASP A 23 0.75 -2.88 -2.53
N VAL A 24 0.00 -3.99 -2.38
CA VAL A 24 0.35 -5.10 -1.51
C VAL A 24 0.52 -6.34 -2.36
N THR A 25 1.76 -6.85 -2.41
CA THR A 25 2.08 -8.14 -3.01
C THR A 25 2.17 -9.21 -1.92
N ILE A 26 1.53 -10.37 -2.14
CA ILE A 26 1.61 -11.54 -1.27
C ILE A 26 2.08 -12.73 -2.11
N TYR A 27 3.17 -13.38 -1.68
CA TYR A 27 3.77 -14.52 -2.34
C TYR A 27 3.25 -15.84 -1.77
N VAL A 28 3.08 -16.82 -2.64
CA VAL A 28 2.61 -18.18 -2.32
C VAL A 28 3.50 -19.19 -3.00
N ALA A 29 3.92 -20.22 -2.28
CA ALA A 29 4.73 -21.32 -2.80
C ALA A 29 4.36 -22.65 -2.11
N PRO A 30 4.40 -23.80 -2.82
CA PRO A 30 4.10 -25.11 -2.21
C PRO A 30 5.00 -25.51 -1.03
N SER A 31 6.18 -24.89 -0.91
CA SER A 31 7.13 -25.09 0.20
C SER A 31 7.05 -23.97 1.25
N GLY A 32 5.99 -23.16 1.23
CA GLY A 32 5.78 -22.04 2.14
C GLY A 32 5.31 -22.46 3.52
N ASN A 33 4.86 -21.48 4.30
CA ASN A 33 4.25 -21.71 5.61
C ASN A 33 3.18 -20.67 5.89
N ASP A 34 1.96 -21.10 6.21
CA ASP A 34 0.82 -20.19 6.45
C ASP A 34 0.93 -19.33 7.72
N GLN A 35 1.95 -19.58 8.56
CA GLN A 35 2.30 -18.73 9.70
C GLN A 35 3.21 -17.56 9.32
N TRP A 36 3.79 -17.55 8.13
CA TRP A 36 4.63 -16.46 7.64
C TRP A 36 3.80 -15.26 7.15
N SER A 37 4.47 -14.16 6.83
CA SER A 37 3.79 -12.94 6.40
C SER A 37 3.32 -13.00 4.96
N GLY A 38 3.98 -13.79 4.12
CA GLY A 38 3.80 -13.81 2.67
C GLY A 38 4.46 -12.63 1.95
N ALA A 39 5.20 -11.76 2.63
CA ALA A 39 5.80 -10.57 2.03
C ALA A 39 7.12 -10.86 1.27
N PRO A 40 8.03 -11.72 1.78
CA PRO A 40 9.20 -12.11 1.01
C PRO A 40 8.85 -13.18 -0.04
N ALA A 41 9.39 -13.03 -1.26
CA ALA A 41 9.21 -14.03 -2.33
C ALA A 41 9.89 -15.37 -2.03
N GLU A 42 10.96 -15.34 -1.23
CA GLU A 42 11.72 -16.50 -0.78
C GLU A 42 11.82 -16.49 0.75
N ALA A 43 12.03 -17.67 1.34
CA ALA A 43 12.25 -17.76 2.78
C ALA A 43 13.48 -16.93 3.19
N ASN A 44 13.35 -16.18 4.28
CA ASN A 44 14.45 -15.38 4.81
C ASN A 44 15.57 -16.30 5.37
N ALA A 45 16.77 -15.76 5.54
CA ALA A 45 17.93 -16.54 6.02
C ALA A 45 17.72 -17.17 7.42
N ALA A 46 16.80 -16.61 8.22
CA ALA A 46 16.46 -17.14 9.53
C ALA A 46 15.37 -18.24 9.49
N GLY A 47 14.76 -18.50 8.33
CA GLY A 47 13.65 -19.44 8.17
C GLY A 47 12.40 -19.06 8.97
N THR A 48 12.21 -17.77 9.24
CA THR A 48 11.12 -17.26 10.09
C THR A 48 10.06 -16.50 9.32
N ASP A 49 10.31 -16.22 8.04
CA ASP A 49 9.37 -15.55 7.15
C ASP A 49 9.64 -15.95 5.69
N GLY A 50 8.66 -15.75 4.83
CA GLY A 50 8.68 -16.19 3.44
C GLY A 50 7.28 -16.23 2.82
N PRO A 51 7.11 -16.96 1.70
CA PRO A 51 5.82 -17.12 1.05
C PRO A 51 4.85 -17.96 1.88
N LEU A 52 3.55 -17.68 1.77
CA LEU A 52 2.50 -18.53 2.34
C LEU A 52 2.42 -19.87 1.60
N GLU A 53 1.89 -20.89 2.26
CA GLU A 53 1.73 -22.22 1.64
C GLU A 53 0.47 -22.27 0.78
N THR A 54 -0.63 -21.67 1.25
CA THR A 54 -1.95 -21.79 0.63
C THR A 54 -2.49 -20.48 0.04
N LEU A 55 -3.36 -20.60 -0.95
CA LEU A 55 -4.08 -19.45 -1.52
C LEU A 55 -5.14 -18.92 -0.55
N GLU A 56 -5.71 -19.80 0.29
CA GLU A 56 -6.64 -19.45 1.35
C GLU A 56 -5.99 -18.48 2.35
N ALA A 57 -4.79 -18.81 2.83
CA ALA A 57 -4.03 -17.93 3.72
C ALA A 57 -3.68 -16.60 3.05
N ALA A 58 -3.28 -16.63 1.77
CA ALA A 58 -2.98 -15.39 1.03
C ALA A 58 -4.21 -14.48 0.88
N ARG A 59 -5.38 -15.06 0.59
CA ARG A 59 -6.64 -14.30 0.53
C ARG A 59 -6.99 -13.69 1.88
N ASP A 60 -6.87 -14.47 2.95
CA ASP A 60 -7.24 -14.00 4.29
C ASP A 60 -6.26 -12.92 4.77
N ARG A 61 -4.97 -13.05 4.45
CA ARG A 61 -3.96 -12.02 4.67
C ARG A 61 -4.24 -10.74 3.89
N ALA A 62 -4.61 -10.84 2.62
CA ALA A 62 -5.00 -9.68 1.81
C ALA A 62 -6.20 -8.93 2.41
N ARG A 63 -7.19 -9.67 2.92
CA ARG A 63 -8.37 -9.08 3.59
C ARG A 63 -7.99 -8.36 4.88
N GLN A 64 -7.09 -8.94 5.67
CA GLN A 64 -6.59 -8.30 6.90
C GLN A 64 -5.86 -7.00 6.59
N LEU A 65 -4.97 -6.99 5.59
CA LEU A 65 -4.21 -5.80 5.21
C LEU A 65 -5.13 -4.69 4.70
N ARG A 66 -6.10 -5.02 3.85
CA ARG A 66 -7.10 -4.05 3.40
C ARG A 66 -8.02 -3.51 4.49
N ALA A 67 -8.18 -4.22 5.60
CA ALA A 67 -8.97 -3.75 6.73
C ALA A 67 -8.16 -2.86 7.69
N ALA A 68 -6.83 -2.88 7.57
CA ALA A 68 -5.91 -2.06 8.34
C ALA A 68 -5.56 -0.74 7.65
N ASP A 69 -5.78 -0.64 6.33
CA ASP A 69 -5.76 0.60 5.53
C ASP A 69 -7.02 1.47 5.79
#